data_AF-A0A7C2H5C8-F1
#
_entry.id   AF-A0A7C2H5C8-F1
#
_cell.length_a   1.000
_cell.length_b   1.000
_cell.length_c   1.000
_cell.angle_alpha   90.00
_cell.angle_beta   90.00
_cell.angle_gamma   90.00
#
_symmetry.space_group_name_H-M   'P 1'
#
loop_
_entity.id
_entity.type
_entity.pdbx_description
1 polymer ?
#
loop_
_entity_poly.entity_id
_entity_poly.type
_entity_poly.pdbx_seq_one_letter_code
_entity_poly.pdbx_strand_id
1 'polypeptide(L)'
;APGTVTLGGSWIPFEEPAGGPNFYPWATRTAYDFRIDNDGDARPDLIYRWTFRDHRRNPDTFLYNTGPVTSLDDPDLNSFQTYDLKRIDVGDGATLLVDDAPVVPSDVGAASMPDYEALFEAGVEGFGGGRKSWVGQSDDPFFLDLRIFDLLYGGDLSEVGDDTLAGFNVNTIALQVPKDDLAAGGDAEANPIIGVWSTTSRPSTRVLQEDGQQQHKGDYVQVSRLGMPLVNEVVIPAGLKDRFNASRPRDDAQFLSFVTDPEVPALIEAIYGIPAPATPRDDLVAVFLTGVEGLNQPGGVRPAEMLRLNLSIAPCTSGCSRLGVIGGDLAGFPNGRRLSDDVVDVALQVVEGELFGTPNDLGDGVDQNDVSFRATFPYVALPHSGSDASPH
;
A
#
# COMPACT_ATOMS: atom_id res chain seq x y z
N ALA A 1 -1.98 2.30 -17.61
CA ALA A 1 -1.98 2.06 -19.08
C ALA A 1 -2.46 0.62 -19.35
N PRO A 2 -3.23 0.34 -20.42
CA PRO A 2 -3.96 -0.93 -20.58
C PRO A 2 -3.09 -2.19 -20.72
N GLY A 3 -1.81 -2.06 -21.10
CA GLY A 3 -0.86 -3.18 -21.21
C GLY A 3 0.04 -3.39 -19.99
N THR A 4 -0.13 -2.60 -18.93
CA THR A 4 0.75 -2.59 -17.74
C THR A 4 -0.06 -2.71 -16.47
N VAL A 5 0.55 -3.26 -15.42
CA VAL A 5 0.09 -3.15 -14.04
C VAL A 5 0.96 -2.13 -13.31
N THR A 6 0.35 -1.35 -12.41
CA THR A 6 1.11 -0.55 -11.44
C THR A 6 0.88 -1.13 -10.06
N LEU A 7 1.94 -1.58 -9.40
CA LEU A 7 1.95 -1.97 -8.00
C LEU A 7 2.34 -0.75 -7.18
N GLY A 8 1.54 -0.42 -6.17
CA GLY A 8 1.77 0.70 -5.26
C GLY A 8 1.67 0.24 -3.81
N GLY A 9 2.45 0.85 -2.93
CA GLY A 9 2.39 0.58 -1.50
C GLY A 9 2.96 1.75 -0.72
N SER A 10 2.33 2.01 0.43
CA SER A 10 2.70 3.09 1.35
C SER A 10 3.25 2.52 2.64
N TRP A 11 4.26 3.18 3.20
CA TRP A 11 4.91 2.88 4.46
C TRP A 11 5.06 4.17 5.25
N ILE A 12 5.18 4.03 6.58
CA ILE A 12 5.36 5.15 7.51
C ILE A 12 4.21 6.16 7.34
N PRO A 13 3.04 5.91 7.94
CA PRO A 13 1.92 6.83 7.87
C PRO A 13 2.17 8.09 8.71
N PHE A 14 1.32 9.11 8.53
CA PHE A 14 1.32 10.34 9.32
C PHE A 14 2.64 11.11 9.27
N GLU A 15 3.21 11.24 8.08
CA GLU A 15 4.40 12.06 7.89
C GLU A 15 4.01 13.54 7.85
N GLU A 16 4.09 14.21 9.00
CA GLU A 16 3.97 15.66 9.13
C GLU A 16 4.94 16.38 8.16
N PRO A 17 4.45 17.22 7.22
CA PRO A 17 5.28 17.89 6.22
C PRO A 17 6.44 18.67 6.80
N ALA A 18 6.22 19.41 7.89
CA ALA A 18 7.25 20.17 8.59
C ALA A 18 8.09 19.32 9.58
N GLY A 19 8.46 18.09 9.19
CA GLY A 19 9.10 17.07 10.06
C GLY A 19 10.58 17.30 10.45
N GLY A 20 11.18 18.45 10.12
CA GLY A 20 12.59 18.73 10.45
C GLY A 20 12.89 18.64 11.96
N PRO A 21 14.11 18.22 12.38
CA PRO A 21 15.28 17.85 11.57
C PRO A 21 15.27 16.39 11.09
N ASN A 22 14.25 15.61 11.44
CA ASN A 22 14.12 14.21 11.08
C ASN A 22 12.97 14.07 10.08
N PHE A 23 13.28 14.34 8.81
CA PHE A 23 12.43 13.92 7.70
C PHE A 23 12.27 12.39 7.71
N TYR A 24 11.56 11.83 6.74
CA TYR A 24 11.10 10.44 6.79
C TYR A 24 11.93 9.54 5.85
N PRO A 25 13.16 9.14 6.22
CA PRO A 25 13.94 8.22 5.39
C PRO A 25 13.38 6.81 5.48
N TRP A 26 13.52 6.07 4.39
CA TRP A 26 13.33 4.63 4.37
C TRP A 26 14.31 3.94 5.33
N ALA A 27 13.86 2.90 6.03
CA ALA A 27 14.75 2.19 6.95
C ALA A 27 15.82 1.41 6.17
N THR A 28 17.09 1.72 6.40
CA THR A 28 18.19 0.90 5.86
C THR A 28 18.22 -0.48 6.51
N ARG A 29 18.87 -1.44 5.82
CA ARG A 29 18.93 -2.86 6.25
C ARG A 29 17.54 -3.48 6.42
N THR A 30 16.60 -3.05 5.59
CA THR A 30 15.22 -3.55 5.54
C THR A 30 14.92 -3.91 4.09
N ALA A 31 14.19 -4.99 3.89
CA ALA A 31 13.69 -5.39 2.58
C ALA A 31 12.21 -5.06 2.50
N TYR A 32 11.85 -4.24 1.51
CA TYR A 32 10.48 -3.88 1.19
C TYR A 32 10.10 -4.65 -0.07
N ASP A 33 9.12 -5.53 0.03
CA ASP A 33 8.79 -6.47 -1.03
C ASP A 33 7.36 -6.25 -1.52
N PHE A 34 7.16 -6.28 -2.84
CA PHE A 34 5.91 -6.75 -3.43
C PHE A 34 6.06 -8.22 -3.81
N ARG A 35 5.12 -9.04 -3.34
CA ARG A 35 5.08 -10.49 -3.56
C ARG A 35 3.89 -10.81 -4.44
N ILE A 36 4.11 -11.69 -5.42
CA ILE A 36 3.11 -12.05 -6.43
C ILE A 36 2.96 -13.56 -6.44
N ASP A 37 1.74 -14.01 -6.18
CA ASP A 37 1.23 -15.36 -6.44
C ASP A 37 0.55 -15.33 -7.81
N ASN A 38 1.02 -16.12 -8.76
CA ASN A 38 0.46 -16.18 -10.11
C ASN A 38 -0.10 -17.56 -10.49
N ASP A 39 -0.20 -18.49 -9.52
CA ASP A 39 -0.76 -19.83 -9.71
C ASP A 39 -1.89 -20.21 -8.74
N GLY A 40 -2.15 -19.36 -7.73
CA GLY A 40 -3.25 -19.49 -6.78
C GLY A 40 -2.93 -20.33 -5.54
N ASP A 41 -1.69 -20.76 -5.33
CA ASP A 41 -1.31 -21.64 -4.21
C ASP A 41 -1.02 -20.91 -2.88
N ALA A 42 -1.12 -19.57 -2.88
CA ALA A 42 -0.82 -18.63 -1.80
C ALA A 42 0.66 -18.58 -1.38
N ARG A 43 1.57 -18.86 -2.32
CA ARG A 43 3.01 -18.63 -2.20
C ARG A 43 3.43 -17.61 -3.26
N PRO A 44 4.50 -16.85 -2.99
CA PRO A 44 5.02 -15.96 -4.01
C PRO A 44 5.82 -16.77 -5.04
N ASP A 45 5.53 -16.53 -6.31
CA ASP A 45 6.34 -16.95 -7.46
C ASP A 45 7.36 -15.87 -7.81
N LEU A 46 6.96 -14.61 -7.66
CA LEU A 46 7.79 -13.43 -7.94
C LEU A 46 7.85 -12.52 -6.72
N ILE A 47 9.01 -11.90 -6.52
CA ILE A 47 9.22 -10.86 -5.51
C ILE A 47 9.97 -9.69 -6.13
N TYR A 48 9.39 -8.49 -6.08
CA TYR A 48 10.12 -7.24 -6.33
C TYR A 48 10.55 -6.67 -4.99
N ARG A 49 11.86 -6.49 -4.81
CA ARG A 49 12.47 -6.10 -3.54
C ARG A 49 13.25 -4.79 -3.67
N TRP A 50 12.91 -3.83 -2.82
CA TRP A 50 13.65 -2.59 -2.62
C TRP A 50 14.51 -2.67 -1.35
N THR A 51 15.74 -2.18 -1.46
CA THR A 51 16.64 -1.95 -0.32
C THR A 51 17.31 -0.59 -0.44
N PHE A 52 17.44 0.11 0.69
CA PHE A 52 17.84 1.51 0.71
C PHE A 52 19.21 1.72 1.34
N ARG A 53 19.88 2.80 0.91
CA ARG A 53 21.15 3.28 1.45
C ARG A 53 21.05 4.76 1.78
N ASP A 54 21.55 5.12 2.96
CA ASP A 54 21.65 6.51 3.39
C ASP A 54 22.95 7.13 2.91
N HIS A 55 22.88 8.37 2.46
CA HIS A 55 24.03 9.18 2.12
C HIS A 55 23.96 10.52 2.82
N ARG A 56 25.12 11.00 3.28
CA ARG A 56 25.27 12.35 3.81
C ARG A 56 26.54 12.99 3.30
N ARG A 57 26.44 14.15 2.68
CA ARG A 57 27.59 14.83 2.06
C ARG A 57 28.42 15.59 3.09
N ASN A 58 27.76 16.40 3.90
CA ASN A 58 28.33 17.17 5.00
C ASN A 58 27.74 16.67 6.35
N PRO A 59 28.52 15.89 7.13
CA PRO A 59 28.09 15.40 8.44
C PRO A 59 28.18 16.45 9.55
N ASP A 60 28.80 17.61 9.29
CA ASP A 60 29.05 18.66 10.29
C ASP A 60 27.88 19.66 10.42
N THR A 61 26.73 19.36 9.81
CA THR A 61 25.52 20.19 9.86
C THR A 61 24.25 19.34 10.05
N PHE A 62 23.27 19.90 10.77
CA PHE A 62 21.95 19.29 10.93
C PHE A 62 21.06 19.47 9.68
N LEU A 63 21.43 20.37 8.77
CA LEU A 63 20.61 20.73 7.63
C LEU A 63 20.38 19.53 6.68
N TYR A 64 19.14 19.39 6.22
CA TYR A 64 18.75 18.41 5.19
C TYR A 64 19.30 18.78 3.82
N ASN A 65 19.29 20.08 3.51
CA ASN A 65 19.92 20.68 2.34
C ASN A 65 20.66 21.97 2.73
N THR A 66 21.78 22.27 2.07
CA THR A 66 22.64 23.44 2.36
C THR A 66 22.35 24.67 1.51
N GLY A 67 21.46 24.53 0.53
CA GLY A 67 20.99 25.55 -0.39
C GLY A 67 19.75 25.04 -1.15
N PRO A 68 19.21 25.81 -2.10
CA PRO A 68 18.10 25.36 -2.93
C PRO A 68 18.45 24.09 -3.72
N VAL A 69 17.58 23.10 -3.69
CA VAL A 69 17.70 21.83 -4.41
C VAL A 69 16.85 21.89 -5.66
N THR A 70 17.49 21.73 -6.82
CA THR A 70 16.85 21.86 -8.14
C THR A 70 16.93 20.59 -9.00
N SER A 71 17.64 19.56 -8.51
CA SER A 71 17.78 18.24 -9.12
C SER A 71 18.08 17.19 -8.05
N LEU A 72 17.91 15.89 -8.37
CA LEU A 72 18.14 14.80 -7.40
C LEU A 72 19.63 14.58 -7.07
N ASP A 73 20.54 15.03 -7.95
CA ASP A 73 21.99 14.99 -7.74
C ASP A 73 22.57 16.36 -7.32
N ASP A 74 21.72 17.37 -7.12
CA ASP A 74 22.11 18.73 -6.73
C ASP A 74 23.02 18.68 -5.49
N PRO A 75 24.24 19.25 -5.51
CA PRO A 75 25.20 19.17 -4.41
C PRO A 75 24.67 19.72 -3.08
N ASP A 76 23.66 20.60 -3.11
CA ASP A 76 23.04 21.15 -1.90
C ASP A 76 22.10 20.17 -1.20
N LEU A 77 21.68 19.06 -1.82
CA LEU A 77 20.92 17.99 -1.17
C LEU A 77 21.79 17.17 -0.19
N ASN A 78 21.97 17.68 1.03
CA ASN A 78 22.92 17.14 1.99
C ASN A 78 22.60 15.71 2.47
N SER A 79 21.33 15.42 2.76
CA SER A 79 20.86 14.09 3.16
C SER A 79 19.96 13.53 2.05
N PHE A 80 20.32 12.35 1.53
CA PHE A 80 19.56 11.69 0.48
C PHE A 80 19.68 10.17 0.60
N GLN A 81 18.78 9.45 -0.07
CA GLN A 81 18.82 8.00 -0.13
C GLN A 81 18.88 7.53 -1.58
N THR A 82 19.48 6.36 -1.76
CA THR A 82 19.38 5.59 -3.00
C THR A 82 18.76 4.23 -2.74
N TYR A 83 18.24 3.58 -3.78
CA TYR A 83 17.67 2.26 -3.69
C TYR A 83 18.17 1.33 -4.81
N ASP A 84 18.23 0.05 -4.47
CA ASP A 84 18.33 -1.05 -5.43
C ASP A 84 16.96 -1.71 -5.58
N LEU A 85 16.57 -2.05 -6.81
CA LEU A 85 15.41 -2.89 -7.09
C LEU A 85 15.86 -4.24 -7.64
N LYS A 86 15.45 -5.32 -6.99
CA LYS A 86 15.67 -6.70 -7.45
C LYS A 86 14.36 -7.39 -7.77
N ARG A 87 14.33 -8.17 -8.84
CA ARG A 87 13.32 -9.22 -9.05
C ARG A 87 13.89 -10.55 -8.59
N ILE A 88 13.11 -11.29 -7.82
CA ILE A 88 13.43 -12.63 -7.34
C ILE A 88 12.37 -13.56 -7.92
N ASP A 89 12.80 -14.46 -8.80
CA ASP A 89 12.02 -15.55 -9.33
C ASP A 89 12.22 -16.75 -8.38
N VAL A 90 11.18 -17.11 -7.63
CA VAL A 90 11.28 -18.04 -6.51
C VAL A 90 11.62 -19.44 -7.02
N GLY A 91 12.85 -19.88 -6.74
CA GLY A 91 13.39 -21.16 -7.20
C GLY A 91 14.47 -21.01 -8.28
N ASP A 92 14.49 -19.90 -9.01
CA ASP A 92 15.41 -19.67 -10.13
C ASP A 92 16.54 -18.68 -9.81
N GLY A 93 16.27 -17.64 -9.02
CA GLY A 93 17.30 -16.71 -8.56
C GLY A 93 16.83 -15.27 -8.41
N ALA A 94 17.79 -14.35 -8.31
CA ALA A 94 17.53 -12.91 -8.18
C ALA A 94 18.30 -12.12 -9.24
N THR A 95 17.61 -11.17 -9.86
CA THR A 95 18.14 -10.24 -10.88
C THR A 95 18.08 -8.82 -10.36
N LEU A 96 19.19 -8.09 -10.43
CA LEU A 96 19.23 -6.65 -10.17
C LEU A 96 18.62 -5.91 -11.37
N LEU A 97 17.56 -5.15 -11.13
CA LEU A 97 16.82 -4.40 -12.15
C LEU A 97 17.21 -2.91 -12.16
N VAL A 98 17.40 -2.34 -10.98
CA VAL A 98 17.84 -0.95 -10.76
C VAL A 98 18.95 -0.97 -9.70
N ASP A 99 20.03 -0.25 -9.96
CA ASP A 99 21.21 -0.15 -9.09
C ASP A 99 21.40 1.31 -8.69
N ASP A 100 21.40 1.58 -7.38
CA ASP A 100 21.73 2.89 -6.79
C ASP A 100 20.91 4.09 -7.33
N ALA A 101 19.62 3.90 -7.64
CA ALA A 101 18.75 4.98 -8.12
C ALA A 101 18.35 5.94 -6.98
N PRO A 102 18.16 7.23 -7.26
CA PRO A 102 17.80 8.20 -6.22
C PRO A 102 16.37 7.98 -5.70
N VAL A 103 16.19 8.14 -4.40
CA VAL A 103 14.87 8.34 -3.78
C VAL A 103 14.51 9.83 -3.89
N VAL A 104 13.27 10.14 -4.27
CA VAL A 104 12.78 11.53 -4.26
C VAL A 104 12.81 12.04 -2.81
N PRO A 105 13.49 13.15 -2.52
CA PRO A 105 13.63 13.66 -1.15
C PRO A 105 12.29 14.14 -0.59
N SER A 106 12.11 14.16 0.73
CA SER A 106 10.94 14.79 1.36
C SER A 106 10.79 16.26 0.94
N ASP A 107 9.57 16.78 0.80
CA ASP A 107 9.35 18.20 0.50
C ASP A 107 9.59 19.07 1.73
N VAL A 108 10.84 19.54 1.87
CA VAL A 108 11.28 20.38 2.98
C VAL A 108 10.64 21.78 2.97
N GLY A 109 10.07 22.21 1.84
CA GLY A 109 9.47 23.52 1.69
C GLY A 109 10.02 24.34 0.52
N ALA A 110 9.24 25.31 0.06
CA ALA A 110 9.48 26.10 -1.14
C ALA A 110 10.81 26.87 -1.18
N ALA A 111 11.38 27.24 -0.03
CA ALA A 111 12.70 27.88 0.01
C ALA A 111 13.84 26.88 -0.30
N SER A 112 13.66 25.63 0.11
CA SER A 112 14.60 24.53 -0.10
C SER A 112 14.39 23.85 -1.45
N MET A 113 13.14 23.66 -1.86
CA MET A 113 12.74 22.93 -3.06
C MET A 113 11.72 23.77 -3.85
N PRO A 114 12.18 24.82 -4.55
CA PRO A 114 11.29 25.80 -5.19
C PRO A 114 10.45 25.23 -6.34
N ASP A 115 10.86 24.10 -6.90
CA ASP A 115 10.13 23.33 -7.92
C ASP A 115 10.13 21.85 -7.54
N TYR A 116 9.37 21.51 -6.50
CA TYR A 116 9.31 20.13 -6.01
C TYR A 116 8.70 19.16 -7.03
N GLU A 117 7.77 19.61 -7.87
CA GLU A 117 7.19 18.78 -8.93
C GLU A 117 8.27 18.29 -9.90
N ALA A 118 9.23 19.15 -10.28
CA ALA A 118 10.35 18.72 -11.10
C ALA A 118 11.22 17.62 -10.44
N LEU A 119 11.42 17.69 -9.11
CA LEU A 119 12.14 16.64 -8.36
C LEU A 119 11.34 15.33 -8.33
N PHE A 120 10.03 15.43 -8.11
CA PHE A 120 9.11 14.31 -8.10
C PHE A 120 9.10 13.57 -9.45
N GLU A 121 9.02 14.31 -10.56
CA GLU A 121 9.06 13.75 -11.91
C GLU A 121 10.43 13.17 -12.28
N ALA A 122 11.52 13.81 -11.83
CA ALA A 122 12.87 13.31 -12.05
C ALA A 122 13.15 11.96 -11.36
N GLY A 123 12.36 11.60 -10.35
CA GLY A 123 12.49 10.32 -9.63
C GLY A 123 11.94 9.09 -10.38
N VAL A 124 11.32 9.28 -11.55
CA VAL A 124 10.81 8.18 -12.36
C VAL A 124 11.97 7.46 -13.05
N GLU A 125 12.34 6.30 -12.51
CA GLU A 125 13.44 5.48 -13.01
C GLU A 125 12.93 4.43 -14.02
N GLY A 126 13.36 4.54 -15.28
CA GLY A 126 13.00 3.61 -16.35
C GLY A 126 14.07 2.55 -16.59
N PHE A 127 13.73 1.27 -16.41
CA PHE A 127 14.70 0.17 -16.50
C PHE A 127 14.43 -0.82 -17.66
N GLY A 128 13.91 -0.28 -18.78
CA GLY A 128 13.74 -1.00 -20.04
C GLY A 128 12.42 -1.78 -20.18
N GLY A 129 12.02 -2.06 -21.42
CA GLY A 129 10.78 -2.81 -21.72
C GLY A 129 9.49 -2.11 -21.28
N GLY A 130 9.51 -0.77 -21.15
CA GLY A 130 8.36 0.01 -20.67
C GLY A 130 8.16 -0.03 -19.15
N ARG A 131 9.11 -0.59 -18.39
CA ARG A 131 9.06 -0.69 -16.94
C ARG A 131 9.55 0.59 -16.25
N LYS A 132 8.93 0.93 -15.12
CA LYS A 132 9.26 2.13 -14.33
C LYS A 132 9.20 1.84 -12.84
N SER A 133 10.11 2.42 -12.08
CA SER A 133 10.12 2.42 -10.61
C SER A 133 10.13 3.88 -10.13
N TRP A 134 9.46 4.15 -9.03
CA TRP A 134 9.48 5.45 -8.37
C TRP A 134 9.40 5.22 -6.86
N VAL A 135 10.22 5.95 -6.11
CA VAL A 135 10.26 5.86 -4.64
C VAL A 135 10.46 7.24 -4.04
N GLY A 136 9.64 7.60 -3.07
CA GLY A 136 9.68 8.92 -2.45
C GLY A 136 8.50 9.19 -1.53
N GLN A 137 8.37 10.44 -1.11
CA GLN A 137 7.23 10.91 -0.33
C GLN A 137 6.07 11.31 -1.25
N SER A 138 4.85 10.94 -0.89
CA SER A 138 3.61 11.41 -1.52
C SER A 138 2.63 11.82 -0.43
N ASP A 139 1.57 12.52 -0.82
CA ASP A 139 0.34 12.58 -0.04
C ASP A 139 -0.21 11.14 0.18
N ASP A 140 -0.96 10.92 1.27
CA ASP A 140 -1.49 9.59 1.62
C ASP A 140 -2.69 9.24 0.73
N PRO A 141 -2.58 8.27 -0.20
CA PRO A 141 -3.69 7.94 -1.09
C PRO A 141 -4.77 7.08 -0.41
N PHE A 142 -4.69 6.84 0.89
CA PHE A 142 -5.68 6.09 1.65
C PHE A 142 -6.57 7.07 2.43
N PHE A 143 -7.42 7.80 1.71
CA PHE A 143 -8.44 8.65 2.33
C PHE A 143 -9.39 7.83 3.19
N LEU A 144 -9.48 8.20 4.46
CA LEU A 144 -10.40 7.60 5.42
C LEU A 144 -10.53 8.47 6.67
N ASP A 145 -11.59 8.26 7.42
CA ASP A 145 -11.72 8.87 8.73
C ASP A 145 -11.25 7.87 9.80
N LEU A 146 -10.21 8.12 10.60
CA LEU A 146 -9.75 7.18 11.64
C LEU A 146 -10.55 7.29 12.94
N ARG A 147 -11.57 8.14 12.92
CA ARG A 147 -12.70 8.26 13.85
C ARG A 147 -13.25 6.91 14.33
N ILE A 148 -13.11 5.83 13.53
CA ILE A 148 -13.62 4.47 13.82
C ILE A 148 -13.24 3.95 15.17
N PHE A 149 -12.03 4.30 15.60
CA PHE A 149 -11.50 3.81 16.84
C PHE A 149 -12.02 4.61 18.06
N ASP A 150 -12.69 5.74 17.85
CA ASP A 150 -13.49 6.43 18.85
C ASP A 150 -14.93 5.90 18.85
N LEU A 151 -15.11 4.67 19.35
CA LEU A 151 -16.35 3.89 19.53
C LEU A 151 -17.65 4.52 18.94
N LEU A 152 -17.89 4.52 17.65
CA LEU A 152 -17.16 3.96 16.53
C LEU A 152 -17.24 5.07 15.48
N TYR A 153 -16.48 6.16 15.58
CA TYR A 153 -16.84 7.53 15.11
C TYR A 153 -17.93 8.22 15.94
N GLY A 154 -17.77 8.18 17.26
CA GLY A 154 -18.48 9.02 18.22
C GLY A 154 -19.79 8.45 18.78
N GLY A 155 -20.24 7.29 18.28
CA GLY A 155 -21.37 6.54 18.82
C GLY A 155 -22.77 7.06 18.44
N ASP A 156 -22.85 8.16 17.71
CA ASP A 156 -24.04 8.62 16.99
C ASP A 156 -23.75 8.94 15.50
N LEU A 157 -22.54 8.61 15.04
CA LEU A 157 -22.01 8.88 13.69
C LEU A 157 -21.88 10.37 13.37
N SER A 158 -21.84 11.26 14.37
CA SER A 158 -21.61 12.69 14.15
C SER A 158 -20.18 13.04 13.75
N GLU A 159 -19.24 12.12 13.93
CA GLU A 159 -17.82 12.29 13.67
C GLU A 159 -17.35 11.51 12.44
N VAL A 160 -18.21 11.34 11.43
CA VAL A 160 -17.84 10.81 10.11
C VAL A 160 -17.54 11.95 9.13
N GLY A 161 -16.86 11.63 8.03
CA GLY A 161 -16.69 12.53 6.88
C GLY A 161 -15.52 13.51 6.99
N ASP A 162 -14.55 13.24 7.86
CA ASP A 162 -13.31 14.01 7.94
C ASP A 162 -12.13 13.10 7.58
N ASP A 163 -11.44 13.41 6.48
CA ASP A 163 -10.25 12.66 6.09
C ASP A 163 -9.13 12.94 7.10
N THR A 164 -8.96 12.02 8.04
CA THR A 164 -7.98 12.16 9.13
C THR A 164 -6.54 11.98 8.65
N LEU A 165 -6.32 11.59 7.39
CA LEU A 165 -5.00 11.52 6.77
C LEU A 165 -4.71 12.74 5.89
N ALA A 166 -5.71 13.58 5.60
CA ALA A 166 -5.50 14.80 4.83
C ALA A 166 -4.42 15.68 5.46
N GLY A 167 -3.54 16.24 4.61
CA GLY A 167 -2.41 17.03 5.08
C GLY A 167 -1.18 16.23 5.50
N PHE A 168 -1.28 14.91 5.64
CA PHE A 168 -0.16 14.05 5.96
C PHE A 168 0.44 13.42 4.70
N ASN A 169 1.74 13.19 4.77
CA ASN A 169 2.44 12.45 3.75
C ASN A 169 2.66 10.98 4.16
N VAL A 170 3.12 10.19 3.20
CA VAL A 170 3.61 8.82 3.35
C VAL A 170 4.80 8.56 2.45
N ASN A 171 5.59 7.55 2.83
CA ASN A 171 6.60 6.97 1.97
C ASN A 171 5.98 5.96 1.01
N THR A 172 6.09 6.21 -0.30
CA THR A 172 5.46 5.42 -1.36
C THR A 172 6.50 4.74 -2.25
N ILE A 173 6.26 3.45 -2.56
CA ILE A 173 6.92 2.73 -3.66
C ILE A 173 5.88 2.49 -4.75
N ALA A 174 6.21 2.86 -5.99
CA ALA A 174 5.43 2.55 -7.18
C ALA A 174 6.27 1.80 -8.23
N LEU A 175 5.72 0.72 -8.76
CA LEU A 175 6.33 -0.11 -9.81
C LEU A 175 5.34 -0.30 -10.95
N GLN A 176 5.68 0.13 -12.16
CA GLN A 176 4.90 -0.15 -13.36
C GLN A 176 5.63 -1.18 -14.23
N VAL A 177 4.95 -2.27 -14.55
CA VAL A 177 5.49 -3.37 -15.37
C VAL A 177 4.45 -3.87 -16.39
N PRO A 178 4.86 -4.44 -17.54
CA PRO A 178 3.99 -5.22 -18.40
C PRO A 178 3.23 -6.31 -17.64
N LYS A 179 1.99 -6.61 -18.06
CA LYS A 179 1.18 -7.69 -17.45
C LYS A 179 1.91 -9.05 -17.48
N ASP A 180 2.59 -9.35 -18.59
CA ASP A 180 3.35 -10.59 -18.78
C ASP A 180 4.53 -10.72 -17.82
N ASP A 181 5.02 -9.64 -17.21
CA ASP A 181 6.07 -9.75 -16.19
C ASP A 181 5.57 -10.38 -14.90
N LEU A 182 4.26 -10.37 -14.67
CA LEU A 182 3.60 -10.84 -13.46
C LEU A 182 2.91 -12.18 -13.65
N ALA A 183 2.38 -12.43 -14.86
CA ALA A 183 1.63 -13.64 -15.17
C ALA A 183 2.51 -14.90 -15.21
N ALA A 184 1.94 -16.03 -14.78
CA ALA A 184 2.62 -17.31 -14.86
C ALA A 184 3.02 -17.63 -16.30
N GLY A 185 4.24 -18.16 -16.49
CA GLY A 185 4.78 -18.48 -17.80
C GLY A 185 5.05 -17.29 -18.73
N GLY A 186 4.90 -16.04 -18.25
CA GLY A 186 5.04 -14.85 -19.07
C GLY A 186 3.90 -14.64 -20.06
N ASP A 187 2.69 -15.11 -19.73
CA ASP A 187 1.52 -15.07 -20.60
C ASP A 187 0.28 -14.63 -19.81
N ALA A 188 -0.02 -13.33 -19.84
CA ALA A 188 -1.17 -12.76 -19.14
C ALA A 188 -2.52 -13.09 -19.81
N GLU A 189 -2.53 -13.61 -21.05
CA GLU A 189 -3.77 -14.10 -21.68
C GLU A 189 -4.13 -15.49 -21.15
N ALA A 190 -3.14 -16.37 -21.00
CA ALA A 190 -3.32 -17.72 -20.47
C ALA A 190 -3.48 -17.74 -18.94
N ASN A 191 -2.76 -16.87 -18.22
CA ASN A 191 -2.73 -16.82 -16.76
C ASN A 191 -3.07 -15.41 -16.25
N PRO A 192 -4.34 -14.98 -16.39
CA PRO A 192 -4.70 -13.58 -16.21
C PRO A 192 -4.89 -13.16 -14.75
N ILE A 193 -4.84 -14.06 -13.76
CA ILE A 193 -5.15 -13.71 -12.37
C ILE A 193 -3.89 -13.81 -11.52
N ILE A 194 -3.59 -12.74 -10.80
CA ILE A 194 -2.50 -12.67 -9.82
C ILE A 194 -3.03 -12.25 -8.45
N GLY A 195 -2.37 -12.71 -7.40
CA GLY A 195 -2.51 -12.21 -6.04
C GLY A 195 -1.26 -11.41 -5.64
N VAL A 196 -1.46 -10.26 -5.00
CA VAL A 196 -0.38 -9.36 -4.59
C VAL A 196 -0.49 -9.01 -3.11
N TRP A 197 0.63 -9.02 -2.41
CA TRP A 197 0.75 -8.45 -1.07
C TRP A 197 2.13 -7.85 -0.86
N SER A 198 2.22 -6.88 0.04
CA SER A 198 3.48 -6.29 0.45
C SER A 198 4.02 -6.96 1.70
N THR A 199 5.34 -6.93 1.89
CA THR A 199 5.97 -7.32 3.15
C THR A 199 7.15 -6.44 3.48
N THR A 200 7.41 -6.27 4.78
CA THR A 200 8.64 -5.67 5.29
C THR A 200 9.42 -6.74 6.04
N SER A 201 10.71 -6.88 5.76
CA SER A 201 11.59 -7.82 6.47
C SER A 201 12.87 -7.17 6.98
N ARG A 202 13.39 -7.64 8.11
CA ARG A 202 14.64 -7.13 8.74
C ARG A 202 15.55 -8.28 9.19
N PRO A 203 16.87 -8.07 9.35
CA PRO A 203 17.76 -9.09 9.92
C PRO A 203 17.26 -9.58 11.29
N SER A 204 17.35 -10.90 11.52
CA SER A 204 16.81 -11.56 12.71
C SER A 204 17.47 -11.13 14.03
N THR A 205 18.64 -10.50 14.00
CA THR A 205 19.37 -10.08 15.20
C THR A 205 19.88 -8.65 15.05
N ARG A 206 19.55 -7.82 16.05
CA ARG A 206 20.09 -6.46 16.25
C ARG A 206 20.80 -6.39 17.60
N VAL A 207 22.08 -6.03 17.59
CA VAL A 207 22.88 -5.75 18.78
C VAL A 207 23.11 -4.25 18.88
N LEU A 208 22.68 -3.66 19.99
CA LEU A 208 22.90 -2.25 20.31
C LEU A 208 24.20 -2.10 21.11
N GLN A 209 25.04 -1.14 20.74
CA GLN A 209 26.27 -0.79 21.45
C GLN A 209 26.08 0.53 22.21
N GLU A 210 26.83 0.74 23.30
CA GLU A 210 26.72 1.94 24.15
C GLU A 210 27.11 3.24 23.42
N ASP A 211 27.91 3.14 22.36
CA ASP A 211 28.33 4.26 21.51
C ASP A 211 27.30 4.64 20.44
N GLY A 212 26.10 4.03 20.49
CA GLY A 212 25.02 4.25 19.53
C GLY A 212 25.12 3.44 18.25
N GLN A 213 26.22 2.68 18.04
CA GLN A 213 26.35 1.81 16.87
C GLN A 213 25.45 0.59 16.98
N GLN A 214 25.01 0.08 15.83
CA GLN A 214 24.18 -1.12 15.74
C GLN A 214 24.81 -2.15 14.82
N GLN A 215 24.87 -3.40 15.29
CA GLN A 215 25.22 -4.54 14.43
C GLN A 215 23.98 -5.35 14.12
N HIS A 216 23.80 -5.69 12.85
CA HIS A 216 22.68 -6.50 12.36
C HIS A 216 23.22 -7.79 11.73
N LYS A 217 22.64 -8.94 12.08
CA LYS A 217 23.09 -10.26 11.61
C LYS A 217 21.89 -11.20 11.41
N GLY A 218 22.14 -12.30 10.69
CA GLY A 218 21.18 -13.34 10.42
C GLY A 218 20.30 -13.07 9.20
N ASP A 219 19.40 -14.01 8.92
CA ASP A 219 18.51 -13.93 7.77
C ASP A 219 17.45 -12.86 7.96
N TYR A 220 16.88 -12.39 6.84
CA TYR A 220 15.72 -11.51 6.87
C TYR A 220 14.49 -12.26 7.38
N VAL A 221 13.86 -11.70 8.41
CA VAL A 221 12.57 -12.16 8.96
C VAL A 221 11.49 -11.12 8.67
N GLN A 222 10.32 -11.59 8.25
CA GLN A 222 9.17 -10.74 8.00
C GLN A 222 8.66 -10.16 9.32
N VAL A 223 8.41 -8.85 9.32
CA VAL A 223 7.91 -8.10 10.49
C VAL A 223 6.58 -7.41 10.20
N SER A 224 6.16 -7.37 8.94
CA SER A 224 4.89 -6.79 8.51
C SER A 224 4.49 -7.40 7.17
N ARG A 225 3.18 -7.53 6.94
CA ARG A 225 2.57 -7.81 5.65
C ARG A 225 1.24 -7.08 5.51
N LEU A 226 0.83 -6.82 4.28
CA LEU A 226 -0.51 -6.32 3.96
C LEU A 226 -0.86 -6.65 2.51
N GLY A 227 -2.06 -7.16 2.25
CA GLY A 227 -2.58 -7.43 0.91
C GLY A 227 -3.93 -6.76 0.69
N MET A 228 -5.01 -7.42 1.12
CA MET A 228 -6.35 -6.84 1.16
C MET A 228 -6.40 -5.73 2.22
N PRO A 229 -6.84 -4.53 1.84
CA PRO A 229 -7.04 -3.44 2.79
C PRO A 229 -7.93 -3.82 3.98
N LEU A 230 -7.71 -3.16 5.12
CA LEU A 230 -8.52 -3.22 6.33
C LEU A 230 -8.47 -4.56 7.09
N VAL A 231 -7.84 -5.61 6.54
CA VAL A 231 -7.73 -6.90 7.24
C VAL A 231 -6.89 -6.76 8.51
N ASN A 232 -5.73 -6.12 8.45
CA ASN A 232 -4.88 -5.92 9.63
C ASN A 232 -5.49 -4.89 10.61
N GLU A 233 -6.28 -3.95 10.09
CA GLU A 233 -6.81 -2.80 10.83
C GLU A 233 -8.00 -3.22 11.69
N VAL A 234 -9.02 -3.85 11.09
CA VAL A 234 -10.34 -4.09 11.70
C VAL A 234 -10.86 -5.54 11.59
N VAL A 235 -10.14 -6.45 10.92
CA VAL A 235 -10.49 -7.88 10.92
C VAL A 235 -9.64 -8.65 11.93
N ILE A 236 -8.34 -8.43 11.96
CA ILE A 236 -7.43 -9.13 12.87
C ILE A 236 -7.42 -8.43 14.24
N PRO A 237 -7.72 -9.16 15.34
CA PRO A 237 -7.67 -8.58 16.68
C PRO A 237 -6.28 -8.05 17.04
N ALA A 238 -6.24 -6.97 17.82
CA ALA A 238 -5.01 -6.31 18.26
C ALA A 238 -3.96 -7.29 18.84
N GLY A 239 -4.39 -8.25 19.67
CA GLY A 239 -3.50 -9.25 20.29
C GLY A 239 -2.89 -10.27 19.31
N LEU A 240 -3.33 -10.29 18.06
CA LEU A 240 -2.85 -11.19 17.01
C LEU A 240 -2.12 -10.45 15.87
N LYS A 241 -2.04 -9.11 15.87
CA LYS A 241 -1.44 -8.34 14.76
C LYS A 241 0.01 -8.72 14.51
N ASP A 242 0.84 -8.90 15.54
CA ASP A 242 2.23 -9.36 15.37
C ASP A 242 2.30 -10.76 14.75
N ARG A 243 1.39 -11.66 15.15
CA ARG A 243 1.31 -13.02 14.59
C ARG A 243 0.88 -12.97 13.12
N PHE A 244 -0.11 -12.15 12.79
CA PHE A 244 -0.55 -11.93 11.41
C PHE A 244 0.59 -11.35 10.57
N ASN A 245 1.24 -10.29 11.05
CA ASN A 245 2.37 -9.62 10.41
C ASN A 245 3.57 -10.54 10.15
N ALA A 246 3.82 -11.52 11.03
CA ALA A 246 4.89 -12.51 10.87
C ALA A 246 4.48 -13.75 10.06
N SER A 247 3.18 -13.95 9.81
CA SER A 247 2.66 -15.12 9.10
C SER A 247 2.74 -14.97 7.56
N ARG A 248 2.48 -16.06 6.83
CA ARG A 248 2.46 -16.07 5.37
C ARG A 248 1.03 -16.34 4.89
N PRO A 249 0.60 -15.80 3.73
CA PRO A 249 -0.77 -15.97 3.25
C PRO A 249 -1.26 -17.43 3.18
N ARG A 250 -0.39 -18.37 2.77
CA ARG A 250 -0.71 -19.82 2.82
C ARG A 250 -1.17 -20.33 4.19
N ASP A 251 -0.80 -19.67 5.29
CA ASP A 251 -1.11 -20.08 6.65
C ASP A 251 -2.37 -19.36 7.20
N ASP A 252 -3.12 -18.62 6.37
CA ASP A 252 -4.21 -17.72 6.81
C ASP A 252 -5.48 -18.41 7.31
N ALA A 253 -5.63 -19.71 7.11
CA ALA A 253 -6.70 -20.49 7.74
C ALA A 253 -6.73 -20.32 9.28
N GLN A 254 -5.60 -19.96 9.89
CA GLN A 254 -5.51 -19.66 11.32
C GLN A 254 -6.27 -18.39 11.75
N PHE A 255 -6.67 -17.54 10.80
CA PHE A 255 -7.41 -16.29 11.03
C PHE A 255 -8.82 -16.32 10.42
N LEU A 256 -9.22 -17.43 9.79
CA LEU A 256 -10.48 -17.55 9.04
C LEU A 256 -11.71 -17.16 9.86
N SER A 257 -11.73 -17.49 11.16
CA SER A 257 -12.85 -17.17 12.04
C SER A 257 -13.16 -15.67 12.08
N PHE A 258 -12.16 -14.80 11.97
CA PHE A 258 -12.37 -13.35 11.99
C PHE A 258 -12.96 -12.81 10.69
N VAL A 259 -12.85 -13.56 9.58
CA VAL A 259 -13.51 -13.24 8.32
C VAL A 259 -14.95 -13.75 8.33
N THR A 260 -15.18 -14.97 8.82
CA THR A 260 -16.52 -15.59 8.84
C THR A 260 -17.40 -15.14 10.00
N ASP A 261 -16.83 -14.53 11.03
CA ASP A 261 -17.52 -13.98 12.20
C ASP A 261 -16.91 -12.59 12.52
N PRO A 262 -17.17 -11.58 11.65
CA PRO A 262 -16.53 -10.29 11.74
C PRO A 262 -17.04 -9.48 12.94
N GLU A 263 -16.13 -8.79 13.63
CA GLU A 263 -16.45 -8.01 14.83
C GLU A 263 -17.20 -6.71 14.49
N VAL A 264 -16.89 -6.07 13.36
CA VAL A 264 -17.45 -4.77 12.96
C VAL A 264 -18.98 -4.77 12.92
N PRO A 265 -19.68 -5.70 12.23
CA PRO A 265 -21.14 -5.73 12.24
C PRO A 265 -21.77 -5.95 13.62
N ALA A 266 -21.14 -6.78 14.46
CA ALA A 266 -21.63 -7.00 15.82
C ALA A 266 -21.55 -5.72 16.67
N LEU A 267 -20.50 -4.90 16.48
CA LEU A 267 -20.37 -3.60 17.14
C LEU A 267 -21.39 -2.60 16.61
N ILE A 268 -21.61 -2.56 15.29
CA ILE A 268 -22.62 -1.69 14.66
C ILE A 268 -24.02 -2.02 15.17
N GLU A 269 -24.39 -3.30 15.27
CA GLU A 269 -25.66 -3.71 15.86
C GLU A 269 -25.78 -3.28 17.32
N ALA A 270 -24.73 -3.48 18.12
CA ALA A 270 -24.74 -3.16 19.54
C ALA A 270 -24.88 -1.65 19.82
N ILE A 271 -24.28 -0.80 18.98
CA ILE A 271 -24.23 0.66 19.18
C ILE A 271 -25.42 1.34 18.51
N TYR A 272 -25.75 0.97 17.27
CA TYR A 272 -26.72 1.69 16.42
C TYR A 272 -28.03 0.93 16.21
N GLY A 273 -28.11 -0.35 16.59
CA GLY A 273 -29.31 -1.18 16.39
C GLY A 273 -29.56 -1.59 14.93
N ILE A 274 -28.55 -1.45 14.07
CA ILE A 274 -28.58 -1.94 12.69
C ILE A 274 -28.31 -3.45 12.74
N PRO A 275 -29.25 -4.31 12.30
CA PRO A 275 -29.10 -5.76 12.48
C PRO A 275 -27.87 -6.31 11.74
N ALA A 276 -26.96 -6.96 12.47
CA ALA A 276 -25.80 -7.60 11.86
C ALA A 276 -26.24 -8.79 10.98
N PRO A 277 -25.63 -9.00 9.80
CA PRO A 277 -25.88 -10.18 9.00
C PRO A 277 -25.53 -11.47 9.75
N ALA A 278 -26.29 -12.54 9.51
CA ALA A 278 -26.08 -13.82 10.19
C ALA A 278 -24.71 -14.45 9.86
N THR A 279 -24.07 -15.05 10.86
CA THR A 279 -22.81 -15.79 10.71
C THR A 279 -23.07 -17.31 10.62
N PRO A 280 -22.19 -18.09 9.97
CA PRO A 280 -20.93 -17.69 9.33
C PRO A 280 -21.12 -16.91 8.01
N ARG A 281 -20.27 -15.90 7.80
CA ARG A 281 -20.20 -15.07 6.61
C ARG A 281 -19.30 -15.68 5.53
N ASP A 282 -19.78 -16.78 4.94
CA ASP A 282 -19.05 -17.50 3.89
C ASP A 282 -18.84 -16.66 2.61
N ASP A 283 -19.70 -15.65 2.37
CA ASP A 283 -19.56 -14.70 1.27
C ASP A 283 -18.30 -13.83 1.40
N LEU A 284 -17.88 -13.51 2.63
CA LEU A 284 -16.68 -12.73 2.89
C LEU A 284 -15.39 -13.51 2.58
N VAL A 285 -15.44 -14.84 2.54
CA VAL A 285 -14.32 -15.68 2.10
C VAL A 285 -13.98 -15.38 0.63
N ALA A 286 -14.99 -15.18 -0.21
CA ALA A 286 -14.79 -14.83 -1.62
C ALA A 286 -14.09 -13.47 -1.75
N VAL A 287 -14.55 -12.47 -1.01
CA VAL A 287 -14.02 -11.11 -1.08
C VAL A 287 -12.60 -11.02 -0.52
N PHE A 288 -12.37 -11.54 0.69
CA PHE A 288 -11.10 -11.32 1.39
C PHE A 288 -10.00 -12.36 1.10
N LEU A 289 -10.36 -13.56 0.62
CA LEU A 289 -9.41 -14.69 0.57
C LEU A 289 -9.28 -15.36 -0.81
N THR A 290 -10.39 -15.75 -1.44
CA THR A 290 -10.31 -16.54 -2.69
C THR A 290 -10.41 -15.70 -3.96
N GLY A 291 -10.93 -14.48 -3.88
CA GLY A 291 -11.44 -13.78 -5.05
C GLY A 291 -12.87 -14.25 -5.38
N VAL A 292 -13.54 -13.44 -6.19
CA VAL A 292 -14.93 -13.65 -6.62
C VAL A 292 -14.93 -14.48 -7.90
N GLU A 293 -15.77 -15.52 -7.94
CA GLU A 293 -15.91 -16.41 -9.09
C GLU A 293 -16.29 -15.61 -10.36
N GLY A 294 -15.60 -15.88 -11.47
CA GLY A 294 -15.79 -15.17 -12.73
C GLY A 294 -15.21 -13.75 -12.79
N LEU A 295 -14.67 -13.22 -11.69
CA LEU A 295 -14.01 -11.93 -11.63
C LEU A 295 -12.49 -12.09 -11.48
N ASN A 296 -12.01 -12.53 -10.31
CA ASN A 296 -10.59 -12.55 -9.95
C ASN A 296 -10.19 -13.76 -9.10
N GLN A 297 -11.00 -14.83 -9.09
CA GLN A 297 -10.66 -16.10 -8.46
C GLN A 297 -9.76 -16.95 -9.38
N PRO A 298 -8.50 -17.27 -8.99
CA PRO A 298 -7.64 -18.11 -9.81
C PRO A 298 -8.05 -19.59 -9.76
N GLY A 299 -7.58 -20.36 -10.73
CA GLY A 299 -7.74 -21.82 -10.73
C GLY A 299 -6.99 -22.45 -9.55
N GLY A 300 -7.58 -23.46 -8.90
CA GLY A 300 -6.92 -24.17 -7.79
C GLY A 300 -6.73 -23.33 -6.51
N VAL A 301 -7.44 -22.20 -6.40
CA VAL A 301 -7.23 -21.20 -5.35
C VAL A 301 -7.16 -21.78 -3.94
N ARG A 302 -6.13 -21.37 -3.22
CA ARG A 302 -6.06 -21.47 -1.76
C ARG A 302 -6.57 -20.16 -1.13
N PRO A 303 -7.54 -20.22 -0.20
CA PRO A 303 -7.97 -19.03 0.53
C PRO A 303 -6.80 -18.41 1.29
N ALA A 304 -6.51 -17.14 1.02
CA ALA A 304 -5.39 -16.42 1.59
C ALA A 304 -5.54 -14.91 1.40
N GLU A 305 -5.11 -14.12 2.36
CA GLU A 305 -5.20 -12.67 2.35
C GLU A 305 -4.19 -12.09 1.35
N MET A 306 -4.69 -11.56 0.24
CA MET A 306 -3.93 -10.92 -0.84
C MET A 306 -4.87 -10.13 -1.75
N LEU A 307 -4.39 -9.03 -2.33
CA LEU A 307 -5.14 -8.27 -3.31
C LEU A 307 -5.11 -8.99 -4.67
N ARG A 308 -6.27 -9.43 -5.17
CA ARG A 308 -6.36 -10.19 -6.42
C ARG A 308 -6.72 -9.31 -7.60
N LEU A 309 -5.95 -9.41 -8.68
CA LEU A 309 -6.16 -8.65 -9.91
C LEU A 309 -6.30 -9.60 -11.10
N ASN A 310 -7.38 -9.41 -11.86
CA ASN A 310 -7.56 -10.00 -13.17
C ASN A 310 -7.04 -9.04 -14.26
N LEU A 311 -5.90 -9.42 -14.83
CA LEU A 311 -5.17 -8.73 -15.89
C LEU A 311 -5.94 -8.67 -17.21
N SER A 312 -6.95 -9.51 -17.44
CA SER A 312 -7.78 -9.47 -18.65
C SER A 312 -8.83 -8.37 -18.62
N ILE A 313 -9.15 -7.83 -17.43
CA ILE A 313 -10.12 -6.74 -17.28
C ILE A 313 -9.42 -5.42 -17.59
N ALA A 314 -10.00 -4.66 -18.52
CA ALA A 314 -9.46 -3.36 -18.90
C ALA A 314 -9.71 -2.33 -17.79
N PRO A 315 -8.74 -1.43 -17.49
CA PRO A 315 -8.98 -0.32 -16.58
C PRO A 315 -10.16 0.54 -17.04
N CYS A 316 -11.01 0.97 -16.10
CA CYS A 316 -12.04 1.94 -16.39
C CYS A 316 -11.42 3.29 -16.84
N THR A 317 -11.98 3.91 -17.88
CA THR A 317 -11.46 5.17 -18.45
C THR A 317 -12.34 6.38 -18.19
N SER A 318 -13.62 6.18 -17.84
CA SER A 318 -14.59 7.27 -17.62
C SER A 318 -15.81 6.73 -16.87
N GLY A 319 -16.39 7.55 -15.99
CA GLY A 319 -17.58 7.14 -15.23
C GLY A 319 -17.30 5.99 -14.26
N CYS A 320 -16.06 5.90 -13.77
CA CYS A 320 -15.62 4.86 -12.86
C CYS A 320 -16.31 5.01 -11.52
N SER A 321 -16.82 3.92 -10.98
CA SER A 321 -17.52 3.96 -9.68
C SER A 321 -16.50 3.92 -8.55
N ARG A 322 -16.57 4.86 -7.59
CA ARG A 322 -15.75 4.80 -6.36
C ARG A 322 -15.97 3.51 -5.57
N LEU A 323 -17.18 2.96 -5.69
CA LEU A 323 -17.60 1.71 -5.06
C LEU A 323 -17.16 0.44 -5.81
N GLY A 324 -16.32 0.56 -6.84
CA GLY A 324 -15.78 -0.57 -7.58
C GLY A 324 -16.85 -1.58 -8.01
N VAL A 325 -16.65 -2.85 -7.67
CA VAL A 325 -17.49 -3.97 -8.11
C VAL A 325 -18.93 -3.86 -7.62
N ILE A 326 -19.16 -3.45 -6.36
CA ILE A 326 -20.53 -3.29 -5.84
C ILE A 326 -21.25 -2.08 -6.48
N GLY A 327 -20.47 -1.12 -6.97
CA GLY A 327 -20.96 -0.03 -7.82
C GLY A 327 -21.14 -0.38 -9.31
N GLY A 328 -20.99 -1.66 -9.69
CA GLY A 328 -21.14 -2.14 -11.07
C GLY A 328 -19.89 -1.98 -11.96
N ASP A 329 -18.74 -1.63 -11.38
CA ASP A 329 -17.48 -1.42 -12.09
C ASP A 329 -16.48 -2.55 -11.78
N LEU A 330 -16.40 -3.53 -12.68
CA LEU A 330 -15.53 -4.72 -12.51
C LEU A 330 -14.01 -4.40 -12.54
N ALA A 331 -13.62 -3.18 -12.90
CA ALA A 331 -12.23 -2.76 -12.92
C ALA A 331 -11.78 -2.09 -11.60
N GLY A 332 -12.69 -1.91 -10.63
CA GLY A 332 -12.39 -1.41 -9.29
C GLY A 332 -12.29 -2.51 -8.24
N PHE A 333 -12.06 -2.08 -6.99
CA PHE A 333 -11.97 -2.97 -5.83
C PHE A 333 -13.19 -3.90 -5.70
N PRO A 334 -12.99 -5.21 -5.39
CA PRO A 334 -11.74 -5.89 -5.04
C PRO A 334 -10.93 -6.49 -6.21
N ASN A 335 -11.20 -6.11 -7.47
CA ASN A 335 -10.37 -6.54 -8.61
C ASN A 335 -9.13 -5.65 -8.76
N GLY A 336 -8.15 -5.87 -7.89
CA GLY A 336 -7.13 -4.87 -7.58
C GLY A 336 -7.73 -3.74 -6.74
N ARG A 337 -7.02 -2.61 -6.68
CA ARG A 337 -7.48 -1.37 -6.04
C ARG A 337 -6.94 -0.21 -6.87
N ARG A 338 -7.82 0.67 -7.33
CA ARG A 338 -7.44 1.98 -7.85
C ARG A 338 -7.24 2.93 -6.69
N LEU A 339 -6.38 3.94 -6.84
CA LEU A 339 -6.17 4.94 -5.79
C LEU A 339 -7.47 5.66 -5.41
N SER A 340 -8.40 5.80 -6.37
CA SER A 340 -9.72 6.43 -6.17
C SER A 340 -10.84 5.47 -5.75
N ASP A 341 -10.53 4.19 -5.48
CA ASP A 341 -11.55 3.28 -4.95
C ASP A 341 -11.76 3.58 -3.47
N ASP A 342 -13.01 3.77 -3.09
CA ASP A 342 -13.43 4.01 -1.72
C ASP A 342 -13.55 2.67 -1.00
N VAL A 343 -12.41 2.23 -0.48
CA VAL A 343 -12.25 0.91 0.11
C VAL A 343 -13.01 0.79 1.43
N VAL A 344 -13.17 1.88 2.18
CA VAL A 344 -13.87 1.86 3.46
C VAL A 344 -15.35 1.65 3.24
N ASP A 345 -15.98 2.43 2.36
CA ASP A 345 -17.39 2.25 2.01
C ASP A 345 -17.65 0.87 1.42
N VAL A 346 -16.82 0.42 0.48
CA VAL A 346 -16.99 -0.91 -0.13
C VAL A 346 -16.87 -2.02 0.91
N ALA A 347 -15.85 -1.97 1.78
CA ALA A 347 -15.67 -2.98 2.81
C ALA A 347 -16.82 -2.96 3.81
N LEU A 348 -17.25 -1.77 4.26
CA LEU A 348 -18.34 -1.60 5.22
C LEU A 348 -19.66 -2.16 4.68
N GLN A 349 -20.04 -1.80 3.46
CA GLN A 349 -21.28 -2.30 2.84
C GLN A 349 -21.25 -3.83 2.68
N VAL A 350 -20.10 -4.37 2.26
CA VAL A 350 -19.91 -5.82 2.09
C VAL A 350 -20.00 -6.55 3.44
N VAL A 351 -19.33 -6.07 4.50
CA VAL A 351 -19.44 -6.70 5.83
C VAL A 351 -20.82 -6.50 6.46
N GLU A 352 -21.60 -5.51 6.03
CA GLU A 352 -23.00 -5.30 6.44
C GLU A 352 -24.03 -6.00 5.52
N GLY A 353 -23.54 -6.84 4.60
CA GLY A 353 -24.38 -7.82 3.91
C GLY A 353 -24.85 -7.39 2.52
N GLU A 354 -24.19 -6.42 1.88
CA GLU A 354 -24.48 -6.01 0.50
C GLU A 354 -24.49 -7.22 -0.45
N LEU A 355 -23.49 -8.11 -0.32
CA LEU A 355 -23.39 -9.35 -1.10
C LEU A 355 -24.32 -10.47 -0.61
N PHE A 356 -24.93 -10.30 0.56
CA PHE A 356 -25.79 -11.27 1.21
C PHE A 356 -27.29 -10.94 1.06
N GLY A 357 -27.63 -9.98 0.18
CA GLY A 357 -29.00 -9.58 -0.08
C GLY A 357 -29.58 -8.60 0.95
N THR A 358 -28.71 -7.90 1.68
CA THR A 358 -29.03 -6.77 2.54
C THR A 358 -28.43 -5.49 1.94
N PRO A 359 -29.06 -4.91 0.90
CA PRO A 359 -28.57 -3.66 0.32
C PRO A 359 -28.47 -2.56 1.36
N ASN A 360 -27.37 -1.83 1.36
CA ASN A 360 -27.13 -0.72 2.27
C ASN A 360 -26.25 0.36 1.62
N ASP A 361 -26.19 1.53 2.23
CA ASP A 361 -25.44 2.70 1.77
C ASP A 361 -24.52 3.24 2.86
N LEU A 362 -24.04 2.35 3.73
CA LEU A 362 -23.13 2.70 4.82
C LEU A 362 -21.79 3.16 4.27
N GLY A 363 -21.18 4.12 4.97
CA GLY A 363 -19.89 4.69 4.62
C GLY A 363 -19.30 5.52 5.74
N ASP A 364 -18.03 5.90 5.61
CA ASP A 364 -17.33 6.78 6.56
C ASP A 364 -17.43 8.27 6.16
N GLY A 365 -18.08 8.56 5.03
CA GLY A 365 -18.32 9.92 4.54
C GLY A 365 -17.12 10.57 3.85
N VAL A 366 -16.01 9.86 3.68
CA VAL A 366 -14.81 10.33 2.98
C VAL A 366 -14.75 9.71 1.58
N ASP A 367 -15.40 10.36 0.62
CA ASP A 367 -15.61 9.79 -0.73
C ASP A 367 -14.39 9.92 -1.67
N GLN A 368 -13.36 10.69 -1.28
CA GLN A 368 -12.21 10.99 -2.13
C GLN A 368 -11.03 11.52 -1.32
N ASN A 369 -9.85 11.40 -1.93
CA ASN A 369 -8.61 12.02 -1.48
C ASN A 369 -8.70 13.55 -1.44
N ASP A 370 -8.00 14.16 -0.50
CA ASP A 370 -7.89 15.61 -0.35
C ASP A 370 -7.10 16.26 -1.50
N VAL A 371 -6.04 15.59 -1.99
CA VAL A 371 -5.27 16.01 -3.16
C VAL A 371 -5.61 15.15 -4.38
N SER A 372 -5.78 15.80 -5.54
CA SER A 372 -6.05 15.07 -6.79
C SER A 372 -4.86 14.22 -7.24
N PHE A 373 -5.14 12.94 -7.54
CA PHE A 373 -4.15 12.04 -8.13
C PHE A 373 -3.67 12.49 -9.51
N ARG A 374 -2.42 12.11 -9.84
CA ARG A 374 -1.78 12.45 -11.12
C ARG A 374 -2.27 11.53 -12.24
N ALA A 375 -2.36 12.07 -13.46
CA ALA A 375 -2.72 11.29 -14.65
C ALA A 375 -1.58 10.42 -15.22
N THR A 376 -0.36 10.62 -14.72
CA THR A 376 0.87 9.95 -15.17
C THR A 376 1.53 9.23 -14.00
N PHE A 377 2.25 8.15 -14.29
CA PHE A 377 3.04 7.41 -13.29
C PHE A 377 3.95 8.38 -12.52
N PRO A 378 4.04 8.29 -11.18
CA PRO A 378 3.54 7.23 -10.28
C PRO A 378 2.05 7.27 -9.89
N TYR A 379 1.26 8.19 -10.46
CA TYR A 379 -0.18 8.41 -10.24
C TYR A 379 -0.58 8.92 -8.85
N VAL A 380 0.23 8.70 -7.81
CA VAL A 380 0.03 9.34 -6.50
C VAL A 380 0.17 10.86 -6.58
N ALA A 381 -0.50 11.57 -5.68
CA ALA A 381 -0.43 13.02 -5.56
C ALA A 381 0.96 13.49 -5.09
N LEU A 382 1.25 14.77 -5.32
CA LEU A 382 2.45 15.39 -4.74
C LEU A 382 2.29 15.44 -3.22
N PRO A 383 3.40 15.28 -2.46
CA PRO A 383 3.34 15.45 -1.02
C PRO A 383 3.00 16.89 -0.63
N HIS A 384 2.41 17.04 0.56
CA HIS A 384 2.27 18.32 1.24
C HIS A 384 3.65 18.89 1.58
N SER A 385 3.78 20.20 1.42
CA SER A 385 5.06 20.90 1.56
C SER A 385 5.34 21.27 3.01
N GLY A 386 6.58 21.11 3.47
CA GLY A 386 7.02 21.59 4.79
C GLY A 386 6.98 23.11 4.99
N SER A 387 6.57 23.88 3.98
CA SER A 387 6.25 25.31 4.11
C SER A 387 4.84 25.59 4.65
N ASP A 388 3.94 24.60 4.64
CA ASP A 388 2.63 24.75 5.25
C ASP A 388 2.73 24.64 6.77
N ALA A 389 2.22 25.64 7.47
CA ALA A 389 2.24 25.70 8.94
C ALA A 389 0.98 25.08 9.57
N SER A 390 -0.03 24.73 8.76
CA SER A 390 -1.26 24.06 9.19
C SER A 390 -1.74 23.13 8.07
N PRO A 391 -1.00 22.05 7.80
CA PRO A 391 -1.33 21.17 6.69
C PRO A 391 -2.61 20.35 6.91
N HIS A 392 -3.06 20.22 8.17
CA HIS A 392 -4.27 19.53 8.61
C HIS A 392 -5.18 20.44 9.47
#